data_AF-A0A380BYV5-F1
#
_entry.id   AF-A0A380BYV5-F1
#
_cell.length_a   1.000
_cell.length_b   1.000
_cell.length_c   1.000
_cell.angle_alpha   90.00
_cell.angle_beta   90.00
_cell.angle_gamma   90.00
#
_symmetry.space_group_name_H-M   'P 1'
#
loop_
_entity.id
_entity.type
_entity.pdbx_description
1 polymer ?
#
loop_
_entity_poly.entity_id
_entity_poly.type
_entity_poly.pdbx_seq_one_letter_code
_entity_poly.pdbx_strand_id
1 'polypeptide(L)'
;MEGGTYIDSGATAFDEVDGIVTVSSTGTVNTVNVGDYVITYMATDSSGNTDTKTRNISVLPLSDKAKIEALEVIGTIPMLERNATLEGVDDNKNGVRDDIDHYIHKKYSKKDHVSAMTQMAISMQQSLIVDINDGIAVKKANQKVVEAINCIYSKFDRTAGDEQPANAAKIIESLTTNTKQRLLAYLAYNKALDGTSWSTPEGNTCE
;
A
#
# COMPACT_ATOMS: atom_id res chain seq x y z
N MET A 1 1.38 7.25 -12.78
CA MET A 1 0.05 7.90 -12.81
C MET A 1 0.24 9.23 -13.51
N GLU A 2 -0.20 9.33 -14.75
CA GLU A 2 -0.22 10.62 -15.44
C GLU A 2 -1.31 11.50 -14.82
N GLY A 3 -0.97 12.76 -14.54
CA GLY A 3 -1.95 13.76 -14.15
C GLY A 3 -3.06 13.78 -15.19
N GLY A 4 -4.32 13.58 -14.75
CA GLY A 4 -5.45 13.60 -15.66
C GLY A 4 -5.52 14.92 -16.42
N THR A 5 -6.07 14.93 -17.62
CA THR A 5 -6.33 16.17 -18.35
C THR A 5 -7.39 16.99 -17.61
N TYR A 6 -7.05 18.22 -17.24
CA TYR A 6 -8.07 19.18 -16.80
C TYR A 6 -8.86 19.64 -18.02
N ILE A 7 -10.15 19.29 -18.07
CA ILE A 7 -11.08 19.77 -19.09
C ILE A 7 -11.85 20.94 -18.48
N ASP A 8 -11.66 22.13 -19.05
CA ASP A 8 -12.41 23.29 -18.63
C ASP A 8 -13.89 23.16 -18.98
N SER A 9 -14.78 23.44 -18.03
CA SER A 9 -16.23 23.45 -18.26
C SER A 9 -16.72 24.65 -19.09
N GLY A 10 -15.81 25.55 -19.47
CA GLY A 10 -16.11 26.78 -20.19
C GLY A 10 -16.75 27.85 -19.31
N ALA A 11 -17.21 28.92 -19.95
CA ALA A 11 -17.96 30.01 -19.35
C ALA A 11 -19.03 30.52 -20.34
N THR A 12 -20.04 31.21 -19.81
CA THR A 12 -21.09 31.87 -20.60
C THR A 12 -21.13 33.35 -20.28
N ALA A 13 -21.57 34.17 -21.23
CA ALA A 13 -21.76 35.60 -21.05
C ALA A 13 -23.11 36.03 -21.62
N PHE A 14 -23.74 37.00 -20.96
CA PHE A 14 -24.99 37.61 -21.37
C PHE A 14 -24.85 39.13 -21.36
N ASP A 15 -25.32 39.76 -22.43
CA ASP A 15 -25.44 41.20 -22.60
C ASP A 15 -26.92 41.59 -22.75
N GLU A 16 -27.29 42.76 -22.22
CA GLU A 16 -28.70 43.20 -22.20
C GLU A 16 -29.25 43.56 -23.60
N VAL A 17 -28.37 43.88 -24.57
CA VAL A 17 -28.72 44.27 -25.93
C VAL A 17 -28.50 43.11 -26.91
N ASP A 18 -27.36 42.44 -26.82
CA ASP A 18 -26.95 41.37 -27.74
C ASP A 18 -27.41 39.96 -27.30
N GLY A 19 -27.87 39.81 -26.06
CA GLY A 19 -28.27 38.51 -25.51
C GLY A 19 -27.05 37.63 -25.19
N ILE A 20 -27.00 36.40 -25.68
CA ILE A 20 -25.86 35.50 -25.40
C ILE A 20 -24.66 35.89 -26.25
N VAL A 21 -23.54 36.18 -25.59
CA VAL A 21 -22.27 36.57 -26.22
C VAL A 21 -21.27 35.42 -26.14
N THR A 22 -20.46 35.24 -27.19
CA THR A 22 -19.44 34.19 -27.23
C THR A 22 -18.29 34.52 -26.27
N VAL A 23 -17.88 33.53 -25.48
CA VAL A 23 -16.75 33.65 -24.56
C VAL A 23 -15.52 32.98 -25.14
N SER A 24 -14.41 33.70 -25.17
CA SER A 24 -13.08 33.14 -25.43
C SER A 24 -12.35 32.87 -24.11
N SER A 25 -11.60 31.78 -24.03
CA SER A 25 -10.79 31.42 -22.86
C SER A 25 -9.31 31.33 -23.22
N THR A 26 -8.46 31.84 -22.34
CA THR A 26 -6.99 31.72 -22.44
C THR A 26 -6.40 31.19 -21.14
N GLY A 27 -5.26 30.51 -21.23
CA GLY A 27 -4.60 29.83 -20.11
C GLY A 27 -4.67 28.31 -20.24
N THR A 28 -3.72 27.63 -19.60
CA THR A 28 -3.65 26.16 -19.56
C THR A 28 -3.36 25.71 -18.14
N VAL A 29 -3.88 24.55 -17.77
CA VAL A 29 -3.65 23.92 -16.46
C VAL A 29 -2.73 22.73 -16.68
N ASN A 30 -1.55 22.75 -16.06
CA ASN A 30 -0.65 21.60 -16.07
C ASN A 30 -0.88 20.78 -14.79
N THR A 31 -1.58 19.65 -14.92
CA THR A 31 -1.92 18.77 -13.81
C THR A 31 -0.76 17.92 -13.29
N VAL A 32 0.40 17.96 -13.96
CA VAL A 32 1.64 17.32 -13.51
C VAL A 32 2.34 18.17 -12.45
N ASN A 33 2.24 19.49 -12.56
CA ASN A 33 2.96 20.43 -11.70
C ASN A 33 2.02 21.04 -10.66
N VAL A 34 2.33 20.82 -9.39
CA VAL A 34 1.65 21.47 -8.25
C VAL A 34 1.78 22.99 -8.37
N GLY A 35 0.68 23.71 -8.18
CA GLY A 35 0.67 25.16 -8.28
C GLY A 35 -0.70 25.72 -8.62
N ASP A 36 -0.80 27.04 -8.66
CA ASP A 36 -1.99 27.77 -9.04
C ASP A 36 -1.93 28.16 -10.52
N TYR A 37 -3.01 27.88 -11.24
CA TYR A 37 -3.19 28.20 -12.64
C TYR A 37 -4.39 29.13 -12.81
N VAL A 38 -4.33 30.01 -13.80
CA VAL A 38 -5.39 30.98 -14.07
C VAL A 38 -5.92 30.75 -15.48
N ILE A 39 -7.24 30.57 -15.58
CA ILE A 39 -7.95 30.63 -16.85
C ILE A 39 -8.66 31.97 -16.93
N THR A 40 -8.44 32.70 -18.03
CA THR A 40 -9.04 34.02 -18.26
C THR A 40 -10.11 33.90 -19.33
N TYR A 41 -11.33 34.30 -19.00
CA TYR A 41 -12.48 34.34 -19.88
C TYR A 41 -12.76 35.78 -20.29
N MET A 42 -12.93 35.99 -21.60
CA MET A 42 -13.19 37.29 -22.18
C MET A 42 -14.37 37.20 -23.14
N ALA A 43 -15.33 38.10 -22.97
CA ALA A 43 -16.46 38.29 -23.87
C ALA A 43 -16.44 39.71 -24.41
N THR A 44 -16.65 39.85 -25.71
CA THR A 44 -16.75 41.14 -26.39
C THR A 44 -18.08 41.20 -27.13
N ASP A 45 -18.87 42.24 -26.85
CA ASP A 45 -20.18 42.46 -27.48
C ASP A 45 -20.05 43.02 -28.91
N SER A 46 -21.17 43.24 -29.60
CA SER A 46 -21.16 43.75 -30.98
C SER A 46 -20.70 45.22 -31.09
N SER A 47 -20.79 45.96 -29.98
CA SER A 47 -20.37 47.36 -29.86
C SER A 47 -18.90 47.52 -29.47
N GLY A 48 -18.20 46.42 -29.20
CA GLY A 48 -16.80 46.39 -28.81
C GLY A 48 -16.55 46.52 -27.30
N ASN A 49 -17.58 46.50 -26.46
CA ASN A 49 -17.41 46.47 -25.01
C ASN A 49 -16.90 45.10 -24.59
N THR A 50 -15.96 45.06 -23.64
CA THR A 50 -15.31 43.83 -23.20
C THR A 50 -15.35 43.71 -21.69
N ASP A 51 -15.74 42.55 -21.18
CA ASP A 51 -15.58 42.16 -19.77
C ASP A 51 -14.69 40.91 -19.67
N THR A 52 -13.95 40.83 -18.57
CA THR A 52 -13.01 39.74 -18.28
C THR A 52 -13.26 39.16 -16.90
N LYS A 53 -13.20 37.83 -16.80
CA LYS A 53 -13.31 37.08 -15.54
C LYS A 53 -12.25 35.99 -15.51
N THR A 54 -11.75 35.69 -14.31
CA THR A 54 -10.73 34.66 -14.12
C THR A 54 -11.25 33.52 -13.27
N ARG A 55 -10.73 32.31 -13.53
CA ARG A 55 -10.89 31.14 -12.68
C ARG A 55 -9.51 30.69 -12.21
N ASN A 56 -9.33 30.67 -10.90
CA ASN A 56 -8.12 30.15 -10.26
C ASN A 56 -8.29 28.65 -10.01
N ILE A 57 -7.34 27.86 -10.50
CA ILE A 57 -7.30 26.40 -10.37
C ILE A 57 -6.04 26.03 -9.59
N SER A 58 -6.22 25.44 -8.40
CA SER A 58 -5.10 24.94 -7.60
C SER A 58 -4.88 23.45 -7.87
N VAL A 59 -3.71 23.11 -8.38
CA VAL A 59 -3.23 21.73 -8.49
C VAL A 59 -2.50 21.39 -7.20
N LEU A 60 -3.08 20.49 -6.40
CA LEU A 60 -2.53 20.05 -5.13
C LEU A 60 -1.57 18.86 -5.32
N PRO A 61 -0.60 18.66 -4.41
CA PRO A 61 0.21 17.45 -4.41
C PRO A 61 -0.68 16.21 -4.22
N LEU A 62 -0.26 15.09 -4.81
CA LEU A 62 -0.89 13.80 -4.54
C LEU A 62 -0.87 13.50 -3.04
N SER A 63 -1.96 12.95 -2.52
CA SER A 63 -1.99 12.39 -1.17
C SER A 63 -1.00 11.22 -1.07
N ASP A 64 -0.50 10.92 0.13
CA ASP A 64 0.44 9.80 0.32
C ASP A 64 -0.19 8.46 -0.08
N LYS A 65 -1.50 8.29 0.14
CA LYS A 65 -2.27 7.14 -0.36
C LYS A 65 -2.19 7.03 -1.89
N ALA A 66 -2.43 8.12 -2.61
CA ALA A 66 -2.39 8.15 -4.07
C ALA A 66 -0.96 7.92 -4.61
N LYS A 67 0.07 8.40 -3.92
CA LYS A 67 1.47 8.10 -4.28
C LYS A 67 1.77 6.61 -4.15
N ILE A 68 1.35 5.99 -3.05
CA ILE A 68 1.53 4.55 -2.83
C ILE A 68 0.79 3.75 -3.90
N GLU A 69 -0.48 4.06 -4.16
CA GLU A 69 -1.28 3.41 -5.22
C GLU A 69 -0.60 3.56 -6.60
N ALA A 70 0.02 4.71 -6.90
CA ALA A 70 0.80 4.91 -8.13
C ALA A 70 1.97 3.95 -8.25
N LEU A 71 2.71 3.76 -7.15
CA LEU A 71 3.89 2.89 -7.10
C LEU A 71 3.49 1.40 -7.17
N GLU A 72 2.33 1.03 -6.62
CA GLU A 72 1.76 -0.32 -6.71
C GLU A 72 1.39 -0.65 -8.16
N VAL A 73 0.67 0.26 -8.85
CA VAL A 73 0.24 0.07 -10.25
C VAL A 73 1.44 -0.06 -11.20
N ILE A 74 2.50 0.71 -10.98
CA ILE A 74 3.72 0.67 -11.80
C ILE A 74 4.62 -0.52 -11.37
N GLY A 75 4.25 -1.25 -10.32
CA GLY A 75 4.97 -2.43 -9.83
C GLY A 75 6.30 -2.12 -9.15
N THR A 76 6.53 -0.85 -8.76
CA THR A 76 7.72 -0.41 -8.01
C THR A 76 7.67 -0.92 -6.58
N ILE A 77 6.47 -1.04 -6.01
CA ILE A 77 6.24 -1.67 -4.71
C ILE A 77 5.18 -2.77 -4.84
N PRO A 78 5.12 -3.72 -3.89
CA PRO A 78 4.11 -4.77 -3.89
C PRO A 78 2.70 -4.18 -3.74
N MET A 79 1.73 -4.68 -4.51
CA MET A 79 0.33 -4.34 -4.33
C MET A 79 -0.20 -5.12 -3.12
N LEU A 80 -0.48 -4.40 -2.03
CA LEU A 80 -0.91 -5.03 -0.78
C LEU A 80 -2.38 -4.82 -0.49
N GLU A 81 -2.97 -5.86 0.07
CA GLU A 81 -4.35 -5.93 0.50
C GLU A 81 -4.49 -5.18 1.85
N ARG A 82 -5.37 -4.18 1.91
CA ARG A 82 -5.53 -3.25 3.05
C ARG A 82 -6.95 -3.23 3.65
N ASN A 83 -7.74 -4.28 3.43
CA ASN A 83 -9.08 -4.43 3.99
C ASN A 83 -9.05 -4.54 5.52
N ALA A 84 -10.25 -4.50 6.12
CA ALA A 84 -10.43 -4.50 7.56
C ALA A 84 -10.45 -5.90 8.20
N THR A 85 -10.24 -7.00 7.46
CA THR A 85 -10.20 -8.33 8.11
C THR A 85 -8.78 -8.66 8.55
N LEU A 86 -8.67 -9.29 9.72
CA LEU A 86 -7.38 -9.76 10.24
C LEU A 86 -6.78 -10.85 9.34
N GLU A 87 -7.64 -11.74 8.83
CA GLU A 87 -7.30 -12.82 7.92
C GLU A 87 -6.88 -12.32 6.53
N GLY A 88 -7.52 -11.26 6.02
CA GLY A 88 -7.35 -10.86 4.63
C GLY A 88 -7.97 -11.87 3.65
N VAL A 89 -7.52 -11.83 2.39
CA VAL A 89 -7.96 -12.75 1.34
C VAL A 89 -6.94 -13.88 1.20
N ASP A 90 -7.42 -15.11 1.37
CA ASP A 90 -6.68 -16.37 1.14
C ASP A 90 -7.62 -17.31 0.35
N ASP A 91 -7.71 -17.08 -0.96
CA ASP A 91 -8.61 -17.84 -1.85
C ASP A 91 -8.17 -19.29 -1.98
N ASN A 92 -6.85 -19.53 -1.90
CA ASN A 92 -6.23 -20.83 -2.10
C ASN A 92 -6.19 -21.68 -0.80
N LYS A 93 -6.50 -21.08 0.34
CA LYS A 93 -6.59 -21.68 1.69
C LYS A 93 -5.29 -22.33 2.16
N ASN A 94 -4.14 -21.77 1.79
CA ASN A 94 -2.83 -22.23 2.26
C ASN A 94 -2.41 -21.59 3.60
N GLY A 95 -3.21 -20.68 4.16
CA GLY A 95 -2.92 -19.97 5.39
C GLY A 95 -2.07 -18.71 5.20
N VAL A 96 -1.82 -18.30 3.95
CA VAL A 96 -1.14 -17.07 3.58
C VAL A 96 -2.08 -16.19 2.78
N ARG A 97 -2.02 -14.89 3.01
CA ARG A 97 -2.77 -13.95 2.18
C ARG A 97 -2.23 -13.91 0.77
N ASP A 98 -3.12 -13.88 -0.22
CA ASP A 98 -2.75 -13.96 -1.64
C ASP A 98 -1.81 -12.82 -2.08
N ASP A 99 -1.90 -11.63 -1.43
CA ASP A 99 -0.99 -10.51 -1.69
C ASP A 99 0.45 -10.76 -1.22
N ILE A 100 0.61 -11.40 -0.06
CA ILE A 100 1.90 -11.83 0.48
C ILE A 100 2.44 -13.00 -0.35
N ASP A 101 1.60 -13.96 -0.72
CA ASP A 101 2.00 -15.07 -1.59
C ASP A 101 2.52 -14.56 -2.94
N HIS A 102 1.79 -13.63 -3.56
CA HIS A 102 2.23 -13.00 -4.80
C HIS A 102 3.57 -12.29 -4.62
N TYR A 103 3.76 -11.56 -3.52
CA TYR A 103 5.04 -10.93 -3.20
C TYR A 103 6.18 -11.93 -3.10
N ILE A 104 6.00 -13.02 -2.34
CA ILE A 104 7.02 -14.06 -2.13
C ILE A 104 7.45 -14.65 -3.48
N HIS A 105 6.49 -15.05 -4.31
CA HIS A 105 6.77 -15.66 -5.62
C HIS A 105 7.38 -14.69 -6.64
N LYS A 106 7.07 -13.39 -6.52
CA LYS A 106 7.67 -12.35 -7.36
C LYS A 106 9.10 -12.00 -6.92
N LYS A 107 9.37 -12.02 -5.62
CA LYS A 107 10.66 -11.63 -5.04
C LYS A 107 11.70 -12.75 -5.09
N TYR A 108 11.29 -13.99 -4.83
CA TYR A 108 12.21 -15.12 -4.66
C TYR A 108 12.03 -16.15 -5.77
N SER A 109 13.14 -16.53 -6.43
CA SER A 109 13.12 -17.53 -7.50
C SER A 109 13.55 -18.93 -7.04
N LYS A 110 14.25 -19.03 -5.90
CA LYS A 110 14.71 -20.31 -5.35
C LYS A 110 13.58 -20.97 -4.57
N LYS A 111 13.28 -22.24 -4.86
CA LYS A 111 12.22 -23.00 -4.17
C LYS A 111 12.39 -22.99 -2.65
N ASP A 112 13.60 -23.20 -2.16
CA ASP A 112 13.92 -23.19 -0.73
C ASP A 112 13.63 -21.83 -0.06
N HIS A 113 13.84 -20.72 -0.78
CA HIS A 113 13.51 -19.38 -0.29
C HIS A 113 12.01 -19.19 -0.25
N VAL A 114 11.31 -19.56 -1.33
CA VAL A 114 9.84 -19.48 -1.38
C VAL A 114 9.23 -20.27 -0.23
N SER A 115 9.61 -21.54 -0.03
CA SER A 115 9.09 -22.38 1.05
C SER A 115 9.35 -21.79 2.45
N ALA A 116 10.57 -21.32 2.73
CA ALA A 116 10.89 -20.72 4.03
C ALA A 116 10.11 -19.43 4.29
N MET A 117 9.92 -18.61 3.25
CA MET A 117 9.15 -17.35 3.35
C MET A 117 7.65 -17.61 3.49
N THR A 118 7.11 -18.62 2.80
CA THR A 118 5.73 -19.08 2.96
C THR A 118 5.50 -19.60 4.38
N GLN A 119 6.41 -20.43 4.92
CA GLN A 119 6.31 -20.90 6.31
C GLN A 119 6.28 -19.73 7.31
N MET A 120 7.11 -18.70 7.10
CA MET A 120 7.07 -17.48 7.92
C MET A 120 5.75 -16.72 7.78
N ALA A 121 5.23 -16.60 6.56
CA ALA A 121 3.97 -15.92 6.30
C ALA A 121 2.78 -16.64 6.97
N ILE A 122 2.72 -17.97 6.91
CA ILE A 122 1.72 -18.79 7.62
C ILE A 122 1.79 -18.54 9.13
N SER A 123 2.99 -18.65 9.71
CA SER A 123 3.19 -18.47 11.15
C SER A 123 2.81 -17.05 11.61
N MET A 124 3.18 -16.03 10.83
CA MET A 124 2.81 -14.64 11.10
C MET A 124 1.29 -14.41 10.96
N GLN A 125 0.64 -15.00 9.96
CA GLN A 125 -0.80 -14.87 9.79
C GLN A 125 -1.56 -15.52 10.96
N GLN A 126 -1.08 -16.65 11.46
CA GLN A 126 -1.62 -17.29 12.67
C GLN A 126 -1.46 -16.43 13.93
N SER A 127 -0.37 -15.67 14.05
CA SER A 127 -0.19 -14.73 15.18
C SER A 127 -1.27 -13.64 15.25
N LEU A 128 -1.91 -13.32 14.12
CA LEU A 128 -2.97 -12.30 14.07
C LEU A 128 -4.35 -12.83 14.49
N ILE A 129 -4.57 -14.14 14.38
CA ILE A 129 -5.90 -14.76 14.53
C ILE A 129 -6.00 -15.73 15.70
N VAL A 130 -4.90 -16.00 16.40
CA VAL A 130 -4.87 -16.83 17.60
C VAL A 130 -5.72 -16.22 18.72
N ASP A 131 -6.41 -17.07 19.49
CA ASP A 131 -7.09 -16.62 20.71
C ASP A 131 -6.05 -16.22 21.76
N ILE A 132 -5.93 -14.91 21.99
CA ILE A 132 -4.98 -14.32 22.94
C ILE A 132 -5.26 -14.70 24.40
N ASN A 133 -6.46 -15.22 24.71
CA ASN A 133 -6.80 -15.67 26.06
C ASN A 133 -6.37 -17.13 26.32
N ASP A 134 -6.06 -17.88 25.27
CA ASP A 134 -5.50 -19.22 25.37
C ASP A 134 -3.97 -19.13 25.33
N GLY A 135 -3.36 -19.06 26.51
CA GLY A 135 -1.91 -18.99 26.65
C GLY A 135 -1.15 -20.20 26.08
N ILE A 136 -1.80 -21.36 25.93
CA ILE A 136 -1.18 -22.54 25.29
C ILE A 136 -1.18 -22.33 23.77
N ALA A 137 -2.30 -21.89 23.19
CA ALA A 137 -2.40 -21.58 21.77
C ALA A 137 -1.42 -20.47 21.36
N VAL A 138 -1.31 -19.40 22.15
CA VAL A 138 -0.36 -18.29 21.92
C VAL A 138 1.09 -18.80 21.91
N LYS A 139 1.49 -19.63 22.88
CA LYS A 139 2.84 -20.21 22.92
C LYS A 139 3.12 -21.12 21.72
N LYS A 140 2.14 -21.92 21.29
CA LYS A 140 2.26 -22.80 20.12
C LYS A 140 2.39 -21.99 18.82
N ALA A 141 1.61 -20.92 18.67
CA ALA A 141 1.74 -19.99 17.55
C ALA A 141 3.14 -19.35 17.53
N ASN A 142 3.66 -18.97 18.71
CA ASN A 142 5.01 -18.41 18.80
C ASN A 142 6.11 -19.41 18.46
N GLN A 143 5.98 -20.67 18.88
CA GLN A 143 6.89 -21.74 18.47
C GLN A 143 6.97 -21.84 16.94
N LYS A 144 5.83 -21.75 16.24
CA LYS A 144 5.78 -21.77 14.77
C LYS A 144 6.48 -20.57 14.13
N VAL A 145 6.38 -19.38 14.74
CA VAL A 145 7.14 -18.20 14.29
C VAL A 145 8.65 -18.42 14.46
N VAL A 146 9.07 -18.94 15.61
CA VAL A 146 10.50 -19.20 15.89
C VAL A 146 11.06 -20.31 14.97
N GLU A 147 10.30 -21.37 14.73
CA GLU A 147 10.64 -22.43 13.76
C GLU A 147 10.80 -21.87 12.34
N ALA A 148 9.90 -21.00 11.91
CA ALA A 148 9.97 -20.37 10.59
C ALA A 148 11.20 -19.44 10.47
N ILE A 149 11.51 -18.65 11.50
CA ILE A 149 12.73 -17.83 11.53
C ILE A 149 13.96 -18.73 11.44
N ASN A 150 14.04 -19.81 12.23
CA ASN A 150 15.17 -20.75 12.14
C ASN A 150 15.28 -21.36 10.74
N CYS A 151 14.15 -21.68 10.08
CA CYS A 151 14.16 -22.15 8.70
C CYS A 151 14.76 -21.09 7.75
N ILE A 152 14.34 -19.81 7.83
CA ILE A 152 14.93 -18.73 7.03
C ILE A 152 16.44 -18.65 7.24
N TYR A 153 16.92 -18.68 8.48
CA TYR A 153 18.36 -18.65 8.78
C TYR A 153 19.13 -19.86 8.24
N SER A 154 18.45 -21.00 8.03
CA SER A 154 19.04 -22.20 7.43
C SER A 154 19.08 -22.16 5.89
N LYS A 155 18.17 -21.42 5.24
CA LYS A 155 18.01 -21.37 3.77
C LYS A 155 18.62 -20.14 3.11
N PHE A 156 18.75 -19.04 3.85
CA PHE A 156 19.25 -17.77 3.36
C PHE A 156 20.73 -17.58 3.71
N ASP A 157 21.48 -16.98 2.79
CA ASP A 157 22.87 -16.64 3.00
C ASP A 157 22.98 -15.40 3.90
N ARG A 158 23.68 -15.52 5.02
CA ARG A 158 23.87 -14.45 6.00
C ARG A 158 24.69 -13.28 5.46
N THR A 159 25.38 -13.47 4.34
CA THR A 159 26.23 -12.45 3.70
C THR A 159 25.54 -11.76 2.51
N ALA A 160 24.36 -12.23 2.10
CA ALA A 160 23.68 -11.78 0.88
C ALA A 160 22.89 -10.47 1.04
N GLY A 161 23.53 -9.38 1.49
CA GLY A 161 22.99 -8.01 1.43
C GLY A 161 21.51 -7.87 1.80
N ASP A 162 20.67 -7.49 0.82
CA ASP A 162 19.22 -7.29 1.00
C ASP A 162 18.43 -8.58 1.27
N GLU A 163 18.98 -9.76 0.95
CA GLU A 163 18.40 -11.08 1.24
C GLU A 163 18.87 -11.67 2.57
N GLN A 164 19.47 -10.85 3.44
CA GLN A 164 19.83 -11.31 4.77
C GLN A 164 18.62 -11.90 5.51
N PRO A 165 18.79 -13.03 6.24
CA PRO A 165 17.70 -13.71 6.94
C PRO A 165 16.84 -12.79 7.83
N ALA A 166 17.48 -11.89 8.56
CA ALA A 166 16.79 -10.94 9.44
C ALA A 166 15.89 -9.96 8.66
N ASN A 167 16.36 -9.48 7.50
CA ASN A 167 15.59 -8.58 6.64
C ASN A 167 14.43 -9.32 5.99
N ALA A 168 14.63 -10.57 5.57
CA ALA A 168 13.59 -11.42 5.00
C ALA A 168 12.44 -11.63 6.00
N ALA A 169 12.76 -12.04 7.24
CA ALA A 169 11.75 -12.20 8.30
C ALA A 169 10.99 -10.88 8.59
N LYS A 170 11.73 -9.77 8.71
CA LYS A 170 11.15 -8.44 8.99
C LYS A 170 10.22 -7.95 7.88
N ILE A 171 10.53 -8.26 6.62
CA ILE A 171 9.67 -7.92 5.49
C ILE A 171 8.33 -8.64 5.64
N ILE A 172 8.31 -9.95 5.89
CA ILE A 172 7.05 -10.69 6.05
C ILE A 172 6.22 -10.14 7.22
N GLU A 173 6.86 -9.81 8.34
CA GLU A 173 6.18 -9.14 9.47
C GLU A 173 5.53 -7.81 9.03
N SER A 174 6.28 -6.97 8.31
CA SER A 174 5.82 -5.66 7.84
C SER A 174 4.66 -5.77 6.85
N LEU A 175 4.73 -6.73 5.94
CA LEU A 175 3.64 -7.02 4.99
C LEU A 175 2.41 -7.58 5.73
N THR A 176 2.63 -8.47 6.70
CA THR A 176 1.56 -9.11 7.48
C THR A 176 0.79 -8.09 8.33
N THR A 177 1.48 -7.08 8.86
CA THR A 177 0.90 -6.08 9.79
C THR A 177 0.57 -4.73 9.13
N ASN A 178 0.41 -4.71 7.81
CA ASN A 178 0.26 -3.51 6.97
C ASN A 178 -1.01 -2.65 7.20
N THR A 179 -1.90 -3.03 8.12
CA THR A 179 -3.09 -2.24 8.50
C THR A 179 -3.10 -1.97 10.00
N LYS A 180 -3.75 -0.89 10.43
CA LYS A 180 -3.90 -0.53 11.85
C LYS A 180 -4.46 -1.70 12.68
N GLN A 181 -5.45 -2.41 12.14
CA GLN A 181 -6.10 -3.51 12.85
C GLN A 181 -5.17 -4.72 13.00
N ARG A 182 -4.43 -5.10 11.94
CA ARG A 182 -3.44 -6.18 11.99
C ARG A 182 -2.28 -5.86 12.92
N LEU A 183 -1.79 -4.63 12.90
CA LEU A 183 -0.75 -4.18 13.82
C LEU A 183 -1.23 -4.24 15.28
N LEU A 184 -2.46 -3.80 15.57
CA LEU A 184 -3.01 -3.89 16.93
C LEU A 184 -3.17 -5.35 17.40
N ALA A 185 -3.61 -6.25 16.52
CA ALA A 185 -3.68 -7.69 16.84
C ALA A 185 -2.29 -8.27 17.12
N TYR A 186 -1.30 -7.95 16.29
CA TYR A 186 0.07 -8.39 16.49
C TYR A 186 0.68 -7.88 17.81
N LEU A 187 0.41 -6.62 18.17
CA LEU A 187 0.84 -6.07 19.46
C LEU A 187 0.15 -6.76 20.65
N ALA A 188 -1.14 -7.12 20.53
CA ALA A 188 -1.86 -7.86 21.55
C ALA A 188 -1.30 -9.28 21.72
N TYR A 189 -0.99 -9.96 20.62
CA TYR A 189 -0.30 -11.25 20.59
C TYR A 189 1.07 -11.18 21.29
N ASN A 190 1.90 -10.19 20.94
CA ASN A 190 3.21 -10.00 21.57
C ASN A 190 3.08 -9.74 23.08
N LYS A 191 2.10 -8.92 23.48
CA LYS A 191 1.81 -8.67 24.89
C LYS A 191 1.39 -9.95 25.64
N ALA A 192 0.66 -10.86 24.99
CA ALA A 192 0.28 -12.15 25.57
C ALA A 192 1.48 -13.09 25.77
N LEU A 193 2.60 -12.84 25.09
CA LEU A 193 3.87 -13.58 25.26
C LEU A 193 4.79 -12.97 26.33
N ASP A 194 4.48 -11.79 26.87
CA ASP A 194 5.31 -11.13 27.86
C ASP A 194 5.55 -12.04 29.07
N GLY A 195 6.81 -12.16 29.48
CA GLY A 195 7.23 -13.02 30.60
C GLY A 195 7.33 -14.51 30.28
N THR A 196 7.14 -14.92 29.02
CA THR A 196 7.40 -16.31 28.60
C THR A 196 8.85 -16.51 28.19
N SER A 197 9.35 -17.74 28.33
CA SER A 197 10.68 -18.16 27.87
C SER A 197 10.55 -19.30 26.86
N TRP A 198 11.35 -19.28 25.81
CA TRP A 198 11.43 -20.35 24.81
C TRP A 198 12.87 -20.67 24.46
N SER A 199 13.12 -21.93 24.10
CA SER A 199 14.41 -22.39 23.59
C SER A 199 14.51 -22.15 22.09
N THR A 200 15.72 -21.87 21.62
CA THR A 200 16.01 -21.90 20.19
C THR A 200 15.80 -23.31 19.64
N PRO A 201 15.07 -23.50 18.53
CA PRO A 201 14.92 -24.80 17.91
C PRO A 201 16.27 -25.38 17.48
N GLU A 202 16.45 -26.69 17.66
CA GLU A 202 17.62 -27.41 17.17
C GLU A 202 17.31 -28.10 15.83
N GLY A 203 18.28 -28.10 14.91
CA GLY A 203 18.17 -28.79 13.63
C GLY A 203 17.35 -28.05 12.57
N ASN A 204 16.87 -28.81 11.57
CA ASN A 204 16.08 -28.29 10.46
C ASN A 204 14.60 -28.16 10.86
N THR A 205 14.10 -26.94 10.86
CA THR A 205 12.70 -26.60 11.15
C THR A 205 11.89 -26.21 9.92
N CYS A 206 12.45 -26.36 8.72
CA CYS A 206 11.73 -26.10 7.48
C CYS A 206 10.67 -27.17 7.22
N GLU A 207 9.48 -26.73 6.85
CA GLU A 207 8.33 -27.56 6.46
C GLU A 207 8.27 -27.85 4.96
#